data_AF-A0A0M3IHE1-F1
#
_entry.id   AF-A0A0M3IHE1-F1
#
_cell.length_a   1.000
_cell.length_b   1.000
_cell.length_c   1.000
_cell.angle_alpha   90.00
_cell.angle_beta   90.00
_cell.angle_gamma   90.00
#
_symmetry.space_group_name_H-M   'P 1'
#
loop_
_entity.id
_entity.type
_entity.pdbx_description
1 polymer ?
#
loop_
_entity_poly.entity_id
_entity_poly.type
_entity_poly.pdbx_seq_one_letter_code
_entity_poly.pdbx_strand_id
1 'polypeptide(L)'
;LHIRIKIQSVIGFQYWYATYYVIGGELYSLQSILNGILRGNRKGVAMLWQPFGPEDRRLNLAIPLLEPLIHFAITSGAKSTNPLRLYTTTVAIEFLESKENFSVDLKHRIICISKIFKWYAEDFGGSTTEV
;
A
#
# COMPACT_ATOMS: atom_id res chain seq x y z
N LEU A 1 19.58 1.01 -7.75
CA LEU A 1 19.49 2.03 -6.68
C LEU A 1 18.79 1.39 -5.47
N HIS A 2 19.54 0.92 -4.47
CA HIS A 2 18.95 0.24 -3.29
C HIS A 2 18.68 1.26 -2.19
N ILE A 3 17.48 1.85 -2.20
CA ILE A 3 17.02 2.73 -1.13
C ILE A 3 16.44 1.85 -0.01
N ARG A 4 17.12 1.78 1.14
CA ARG A 4 16.61 1.13 2.35
C ARG A 4 16.10 2.21 3.30
N ILE A 5 14.78 2.42 3.31
CA ILE A 5 14.10 3.32 4.25
C ILE A 5 13.62 2.49 5.45
N LYS A 6 14.10 2.82 6.65
CA LYS A 6 13.67 2.21 7.91
C LYS A 6 12.71 3.16 8.61
N ILE A 7 11.42 2.85 8.61
CA ILE A 7 10.39 3.60 9.34
C ILE A 7 9.91 2.73 10.48
N GLN A 8 10.03 3.26 11.70
CA GLN A 8 9.58 2.62 12.92
C GLN A 8 8.69 3.62 13.66
N SER A 9 7.39 3.59 13.38
CA SER A 9 6.41 4.33 14.17
C SER A 9 5.16 3.49 14.37
N VAL A 10 4.74 3.40 15.62
CA VAL A 10 3.39 3.06 16.03
C VAL A 10 2.47 4.23 15.61
N ILE A 11 1.15 4.03 15.61
CA ILE A 11 0.10 5.08 15.83
C ILE A 11 -0.78 5.41 14.59
N GLY A 12 -2.05 5.73 14.86
CA GLY A 12 -3.21 5.74 13.96
C GLY A 12 -3.24 6.74 12.80
N PHE A 13 -4.39 6.79 12.12
CA PHE A 13 -4.62 7.40 10.79
C PHE A 13 -3.99 8.79 10.60
N GLN A 14 -3.96 9.62 11.64
CA GLN A 14 -3.34 10.96 11.64
C GLN A 14 -1.84 10.98 11.31
N TYR A 15 -1.05 9.97 11.69
CA TYR A 15 0.41 9.97 11.52
C TYR A 15 0.84 9.86 10.06
N TRP A 16 0.06 9.14 9.25
CA TRP A 16 0.31 8.96 7.83
C TRP A 16 0.38 10.27 7.04
N TYR A 17 -0.31 11.29 7.54
CA TYR A 17 -0.46 12.60 6.91
C TYR A 17 0.31 13.71 7.63
N ALA A 18 0.78 13.47 8.86
CA ALA A 18 1.36 14.49 9.73
C ALA A 18 2.90 14.41 9.86
N THR A 19 3.51 13.26 9.59
CA THR A 19 4.97 13.10 9.63
C THR A 19 5.58 13.27 8.24
N TYR A 20 6.58 14.14 8.13
CA TYR A 20 7.27 14.47 6.88
C TYR A 20 8.77 14.18 6.98
N TYR A 21 9.36 13.81 5.84
CA TYR A 21 10.78 13.56 5.65
C TYR A 21 11.30 14.43 4.52
N VAL A 22 12.48 15.02 4.68
CA VAL A 22 13.16 15.73 3.59
C VAL A 22 14.03 14.74 2.81
N ILE A 23 13.72 14.53 1.54
CA ILE A 23 14.47 13.62 0.65
C ILE A 23 14.79 14.38 -0.64
N GLY A 24 16.07 14.55 -0.96
CA GLY A 24 16.48 15.29 -2.17
C GLY A 24 15.99 16.74 -2.22
N GLY A 25 15.78 17.37 -1.06
CA GLY A 25 15.30 18.76 -0.95
C GLY A 25 13.78 18.92 -0.91
N GLU A 26 13.02 17.84 -1.13
CA GLU A 26 11.55 17.86 -1.14
C GLU A 26 10.98 17.19 0.12
N LEU A 27 9.81 17.65 0.57
CA LEU A 27 9.11 17.07 1.72
C LEU A 27 8.24 15.89 1.29
N TYR A 28 8.27 14.80 2.05
CA TYR A 28 7.47 13.61 1.80
C TYR A 28 6.79 13.14 3.09
N SER A 29 5.47 13.10 3.09
CA SER A 29 4.73 12.33 4.09
C SER A 29 4.76 10.84 3.77
N LEU A 30 4.48 9.99 4.76
CA LEU A 30 4.32 8.54 4.52
C LEU A 30 3.25 8.25 3.48
N GLN A 31 2.14 8.99 3.52
CA GLN A 31 1.09 8.89 2.52
C GLN A 31 1.60 9.27 1.12
N SER A 32 2.41 10.33 0.98
CA SER A 32 2.95 10.75 -0.32
C SER A 32 3.94 9.75 -0.90
N ILE A 33 4.72 9.06 -0.05
CA ILE A 33 5.61 7.99 -0.48
C ILE A 33 4.77 6.79 -0.95
N LEU A 34 3.81 6.34 -0.13
CA LEU A 34 2.96 5.21 -0.47
C LEU A 34 2.12 5.48 -1.74
N ASN A 35 1.25 6.48 -1.69
CA ASN A 35 0.25 6.66 -2.73
C ASN A 35 0.80 7.46 -3.91
N GLY A 36 1.72 8.39 -3.65
CA GLY A 36 2.29 9.30 -4.65
C GLY A 36 3.35 8.61 -5.48
N ILE A 37 4.32 7.98 -4.82
CA ILE A 37 5.44 7.33 -5.48
C ILE A 37 5.09 5.87 -5.82
N LEU A 38 4.88 5.05 -4.79
CA LEU A 38 4.80 3.59 -4.95
C LEU A 38 3.53 3.12 -5.66
N ARG A 39 2.41 3.84 -5.49
CA ARG A 39 1.15 3.56 -6.18
C ARG A 39 0.92 4.39 -7.44
N GLY A 40 1.96 4.98 -8.03
CA GLY A 40 1.84 5.72 -9.29
C GLY A 40 0.87 6.91 -9.20
N ASN A 41 0.99 7.71 -8.14
CA ASN A 41 0.15 8.87 -7.85
C ASN A 41 -1.35 8.59 -7.72
N ARG A 42 -1.73 7.38 -7.29
CA ARG A 42 -3.12 7.01 -7.02
C ARG A 42 -3.67 7.68 -5.77
N LYS A 43 -4.99 7.85 -5.74
CA LYS A 43 -5.71 8.34 -4.58
C LYS A 43 -5.61 7.31 -3.44
N GLY A 44 -5.24 7.79 -2.25
CA GLY A 44 -5.18 6.97 -1.04
C GLY A 44 -6.55 6.81 -0.36
N VAL A 45 -6.64 5.85 0.56
CA VAL A 45 -7.83 5.66 1.40
C VAL A 45 -8.14 6.93 2.20
N ALA A 46 -9.37 7.40 2.09
CA ALA A 46 -9.89 8.64 2.69
C ALA A 46 -9.21 9.95 2.24
N MET A 47 -8.47 9.93 1.14
CA MET A 47 -8.06 11.16 0.46
C MET A 47 -9.20 11.67 -0.42
N LEU A 48 -9.20 12.97 -0.74
CA LEU A 48 -10.09 13.54 -1.76
C LEU A 48 -9.43 13.59 -3.14
N TRP A 49 -8.12 13.80 -3.17
CA TRP A 49 -7.33 14.06 -4.36
C TRP A 49 -6.11 13.14 -4.45
N GLN A 50 -5.44 13.16 -5.60
CA GLN A 50 -4.16 12.51 -5.78
C GLN A 50 -3.08 13.21 -4.91
N PRO A 51 -2.02 12.50 -4.51
CA PRO A 51 -0.95 13.05 -3.68
C PRO A 51 -0.19 14.20 -4.32
N PHE A 52 0.07 14.12 -5.63
CA PHE A 52 0.86 15.08 -6.39
C PHE A 52 0.04 15.66 -7.56
N GLY A 53 0.10 16.98 -7.74
CA GLY A 53 -0.52 17.66 -8.88
C GLY A 53 0.39 17.70 -10.12
N PRO A 54 -0.10 18.22 -11.27
CA PRO A 54 0.65 18.25 -12.53
C PRO A 54 2.00 18.99 -12.45
N GLU A 55 2.05 20.08 -11.68
CA GLU A 55 3.25 20.91 -11.50
C GLU A 55 4.14 20.45 -10.34
N ASP A 56 3.74 19.39 -9.63
CA ASP A 56 4.50 18.88 -8.50
C ASP A 56 5.70 18.09 -9.00
N ARG A 57 6.91 18.57 -8.70
CA ARG A 57 8.16 17.97 -9.17
C ARG A 57 8.32 16.51 -8.72
N ARG A 58 7.71 16.14 -7.59
CA ARG A 58 7.74 14.79 -7.02
C ARG A 58 6.96 13.78 -7.86
N LEU A 59 6.05 14.25 -8.72
CA LEU A 59 5.32 13.41 -9.67
C LEU A 59 6.24 12.63 -10.60
N ASN A 60 7.41 13.19 -10.95
CA ASN A 60 8.40 12.53 -11.80
C ASN A 60 9.00 11.25 -11.17
N LEU A 61 8.82 11.07 -9.85
CA LEU A 61 9.25 9.87 -9.14
C LEU A 61 8.15 8.80 -9.06
N ALA A 62 6.91 9.14 -9.45
CA ALA A 62 5.81 8.20 -9.44
C ALA A 62 6.07 7.03 -10.39
N ILE A 63 5.79 5.82 -9.92
CA ILE A 63 5.97 4.62 -10.74
C ILE A 63 4.96 4.67 -11.92
N PRO A 64 5.43 4.66 -13.18
CA PRO A 64 4.57 4.89 -14.34
C PRO A 64 3.64 3.71 -14.66
N LEU A 65 4.06 2.48 -14.35
CA LEU A 65 3.26 1.27 -14.51
C LEU A 65 3.23 0.51 -13.18
N LEU A 66 2.03 0.40 -12.61
CA LEU A 66 1.84 -0.35 -11.37
C LEU A 66 1.90 -1.84 -11.70
N GLU A 67 3.07 -2.43 -11.57
CA GLU A 67 3.23 -3.88 -11.63
C GLU A 67 2.59 -4.49 -10.37
N PRO A 68 1.56 -5.36 -10.50
CA PRO A 68 0.90 -5.99 -9.35
C PRO A 68 1.86 -6.79 -8.47
N LEU A 69 3.03 -7.17 -9.02
CA LEU A 69 4.11 -7.89 -8.35
C LEU A 69 5.03 -6.99 -7.52
N ILE A 70 4.86 -5.66 -7.56
CA ILE A 70 5.56 -4.75 -6.64
C ILE A 70 4.93 -4.93 -5.27
N HIS A 71 5.48 -5.88 -4.53
CA HIS A 71 5.17 -6.12 -3.13
C HIS A 71 6.01 -5.17 -2.28
N PHE A 72 5.49 -3.97 -2.01
CA PHE A 72 5.96 -3.23 -0.84
C PHE A 72 5.09 -3.63 0.35
N ALA A 73 5.73 -4.05 1.43
CA ALA A 73 5.02 -4.25 2.67
C ALA A 73 5.09 -2.96 3.49
N ILE A 74 3.93 -2.52 3.97
CA ILE A 74 3.88 -1.44 4.94
C ILE A 74 3.31 -1.98 6.23
N THR A 75 4.18 -2.06 7.23
CA THR A 75 3.79 -2.35 8.61
C THR A 75 3.43 -1.04 9.28
N SER A 76 2.16 -0.85 9.63
CA SER A 76 1.68 0.38 10.31
C SER A 76 2.11 0.49 11.78
N GLY A 77 2.96 -0.42 12.26
CA GLY A 77 3.56 -0.40 13.59
C GLY A 77 2.56 -0.38 14.75
N ALA A 78 1.25 -0.53 14.50
CA ALA A 78 0.24 -0.55 15.54
C ALA A 78 0.46 -1.74 16.50
N LYS A 79 -0.03 -1.63 17.73
CA LYS A 79 0.15 -2.67 18.76
C LYS A 79 -0.39 -4.05 18.36
N SER A 80 -1.33 -4.09 17.41
CA SER A 80 -1.91 -5.29 16.80
C SER A 80 -1.22 -5.73 15.49
N THR A 81 -0.25 -4.97 15.00
CA THR A 81 0.47 -5.31 13.76
C THR A 81 1.58 -6.29 14.08
N ASN A 82 1.77 -7.25 13.17
CA ASN A 82 2.90 -8.15 13.23
C ASN A 82 4.22 -7.35 13.31
N PRO A 83 5.23 -7.84 14.05
CA PRO A 83 6.57 -7.25 14.06
C PRO A 83 7.07 -6.99 12.64
N LEU A 84 7.99 -6.04 12.48
CA LEU A 84 8.66 -5.83 11.20
C LEU A 84 9.24 -7.17 10.70
N ARG A 85 8.65 -7.72 9.65
CA ARG A 85 9.09 -8.98 9.04
C ARG A 85 9.90 -8.68 7.80
N LEU A 86 10.94 -9.48 7.58
CA LEU A 86 11.55 -9.58 6.27
C LEU A 86 10.60 -10.40 5.40
N TYR A 87 10.13 -9.79 4.33
CA TYR A 87 9.21 -10.45 3.41
C TYR A 87 10.01 -11.23 2.38
N THR A 88 9.70 -12.51 2.27
CA THR A 88 10.14 -13.40 1.21
C THR A 88 9.14 -13.34 0.05
N THR A 89 9.51 -13.95 -1.08
CA THR A 89 8.59 -14.10 -2.23
C THR A 89 7.35 -14.94 -1.92
N THR A 90 7.31 -15.62 -0.76
CA THR A 90 6.19 -16.45 -0.29
C THR A 90 5.10 -15.67 0.46
N VAL A 91 5.31 -14.37 0.75
CA VAL A 91 4.36 -13.58 1.56
C VAL A 91 2.94 -13.60 1.01
N ALA A 92 2.78 -13.57 -0.32
CA ALA A 92 1.45 -13.61 -0.94
C ALA A 92 0.74 -14.94 -0.66
N ILE A 93 1.48 -16.05 -0.66
CA ILE A 93 0.96 -17.38 -0.34
C ILE A 93 0.58 -17.44 1.14
N GLU A 94 1.49 -17.03 2.03
CA GLU A 94 1.24 -16.98 3.48
C GLU A 94 0.03 -16.11 3.82
N PHE A 95 -0.17 -15.01 3.08
CA PHE A 95 -1.33 -14.14 3.24
C PHE A 95 -2.62 -14.86 2.86
N LEU A 96 -2.64 -15.62 1.76
CA LEU A 96 -3.81 -16.37 1.28
C LEU A 96 -4.09 -17.63 2.11
N GLU A 97 -3.09 -18.22 2.75
CA GLU A 97 -3.26 -19.38 3.63
C GLU A 97 -3.87 -19.00 5.00
N SER A 98 -3.80 -17.73 5.37
CA SER A 98 -4.44 -17.23 6.59
C SER A 98 -5.96 -17.18 6.46
N LYS A 99 -6.66 -17.98 7.27
CA LYS A 99 -8.14 -17.99 7.33
C LYS A 99 -8.76 -16.63 7.66
N GLU A 100 -8.02 -15.75 8.32
CA GLU A 100 -8.47 -14.39 8.63
C GLU A 100 -8.44 -13.48 7.39
N ASN A 101 -7.54 -13.75 6.44
CA ASN A 101 -7.34 -12.94 5.25
C ASN A 101 -8.06 -13.50 4.02
N PHE A 102 -8.21 -14.83 3.94
CA PHE A 102 -8.86 -15.52 2.85
C PHE A 102 -9.51 -16.82 3.34
N SER A 103 -10.79 -17.01 3.05
CA SER A 103 -11.47 -18.29 3.27
C SER A 103 -12.60 -18.51 2.26
N VAL A 104 -12.88 -19.78 1.97
CA VAL A 104 -13.93 -20.20 1.03
C VAL A 104 -14.93 -21.08 1.79
N ASP A 105 -16.18 -20.66 1.81
CA ASP A 105 -17.32 -21.45 2.24
C ASP A 105 -17.99 -22.08 1.02
N LEU A 106 -17.64 -23.33 0.73
CA LEU A 106 -18.17 -24.07 -0.42
C LEU A 106 -19.66 -24.39 -0.27
N LYS A 107 -20.16 -24.54 0.95
CA LYS A 107 -21.56 -24.88 1.22
C LYS A 107 -22.47 -23.71 0.85
N HIS A 108 -22.08 -22.50 1.22
CA HIS A 108 -22.83 -21.29 0.94
C HIS A 108 -22.35 -20.55 -0.32
N ARG A 109 -21.27 -21.03 -0.96
CA ARG A 109 -20.60 -20.43 -2.11
C ARG A 109 -20.14 -18.99 -1.85
N ILE A 110 -19.56 -18.76 -0.67
CA ILE A 110 -19.07 -17.44 -0.23
C ILE A 110 -17.55 -17.46 -0.17
N ILE A 111 -16.90 -16.40 -0.67
CA ILE A 111 -15.47 -16.15 -0.47
C ILE A 111 -15.35 -14.94 0.45
N CYS A 112 -14.64 -15.13 1.57
CA CYS A 112 -14.29 -14.07 2.50
C CYS A 112 -12.85 -13.65 2.25
N ILE A 113 -12.63 -12.38 1.94
CA ILE A 113 -11.29 -11.80 1.76
C ILE A 113 -11.12 -10.57 2.65
N SER A 114 -9.86 -10.28 3.01
CA SER A 114 -9.52 -9.10 3.81
C SER A 114 -10.01 -7.80 3.16
N LYS A 115 -10.51 -6.86 3.97
CA LYS A 115 -10.98 -5.54 3.51
C LYS A 115 -9.89 -4.72 2.81
N ILE A 116 -8.62 -5.09 2.95
CA ILE A 116 -7.51 -4.44 2.25
C ILE A 116 -7.71 -4.47 0.72
N PHE A 117 -8.25 -5.57 0.17
CA PHE A 117 -8.55 -5.64 -1.27
C PHE A 117 -9.63 -4.66 -1.70
N LYS A 118 -10.59 -4.33 -0.81
CA LYS A 118 -11.59 -3.29 -1.10
C LYS A 118 -10.95 -1.91 -1.15
N TRP A 119 -10.01 -1.63 -0.24
CA TRP A 119 -9.34 -0.33 -0.15
C TRP A 119 -8.37 -0.07 -1.30
N TYR A 120 -7.75 -1.13 -1.83
CA TYR A 120 -6.77 -1.08 -2.90
C TYR A 120 -7.27 -1.75 -4.18
N ALA A 121 -8.58 -1.84 -4.40
CA ALA A 121 -9.17 -2.59 -5.52
C ALA A 121 -8.65 -2.11 -6.89
N GLU A 122 -8.41 -0.81 -7.04
CA GLU A 122 -7.87 -0.21 -8.27
C GLU A 122 -6.44 -0.65 -8.60
N ASP A 123 -5.71 -1.21 -7.62
CA ASP A 123 -4.36 -1.73 -7.83
C ASP A 123 -4.39 -3.13 -8.45
N PHE A 124 -5.55 -3.80 -8.46
CA PHE A 124 -5.76 -5.16 -8.95
C PHE A 124 -6.61 -5.17 -10.23
N GLY A 125 -6.30 -4.30 -11.18
CA GLY A 125 -6.89 -4.36 -12.53
C GLY A 125 -8.17 -3.55 -12.74
N GLY A 126 -8.84 -3.09 -11.67
CA GLY A 126 -9.87 -2.02 -11.66
C GLY A 126 -11.06 -2.13 -12.62
N SER A 127 -11.09 -3.15 -13.47
CA SER A 127 -12.02 -3.38 -14.56
C SER A 127 -12.35 -4.87 -14.61
N THR A 128 -13.59 -5.20 -14.93
CA THR A 128 -14.08 -6.59 -15.02
C THR A 128 -13.63 -7.29 -16.31
N THR A 129 -12.85 -6.61 -17.14
CA THR A 129 -12.47 -7.02 -18.49
C THR A 129 -11.16 -7.80 -18.58
N GLU A 130 -10.36 -7.83 -17.51
CA GLU A 130 -9.22 -8.75 -17.42
C GLU A 130 -9.65 -9.99 -16.64
N VAL A 131 -9.97 -11.06 -17.38
CA VAL A 131 -10.12 -12.44 -16.90
C VAL A 131 -9.22 -13.33 -17.73
#